data_AF-A0AA90Z548-F1
#
_entry.id   AF-A0AA90Z548-F1
#
_cell.length_a   1.000
_cell.length_b   1.000
_cell.length_c   1.000
_cell.angle_alpha   90.00
_cell.angle_beta   90.00
_cell.angle_gamma   90.00
#
_symmetry.space_group_name_H-M   'P 1'
#
loop_
_entity.id
_entity.type
_entity.pdbx_description
1 polymer ?
#
loop_
_entity_poly.entity_id
_entity_poly.type
_entity_poly.pdbx_seq_one_letter_code
_entity_poly.pdbx_strand_id
1 'polypeptide(L)'
;MKTLLSAAAAAVALPAIANAHFLLEYTTDTMIEKPGDVPVKLIFWHPFENGHVMDLEKPQEFYVIHNGEKTDLLDTLEPIRFTGGENEGAAFKGSVPVKRSGDYVLVTVPQPYYEESEDIYIQQLTKAFLNRNELPTDWMNPVGLPTEIIPLNKPTNIIAGSTFTGRVLADGQPVAGAEIEIEYMAAEPDMESSAASAPKASPMPGGAVVAISDDNGYFSFGVPKAGYWGFAALGSGPATEHEGKELSQDAVIWIRAWDLE
;
A
#
# COMPACT_ATOMS: atom_id res chain seq x y z
N MET A 1 3.77 63.60 -1.75
CA MET A 1 3.44 62.91 -3.03
C MET A 1 4.74 62.27 -3.52
N LYS A 2 4.94 60.96 -3.61
CA LYS A 2 4.05 59.80 -3.65
C LYS A 2 4.78 58.64 -2.94
N THR A 3 4.14 58.00 -1.98
CA THR A 3 4.57 56.72 -1.42
C THR A 3 4.23 55.63 -2.43
N LEU A 4 5.24 54.93 -2.96
CA LEU A 4 5.08 53.72 -3.76
C LEU A 4 4.91 52.55 -2.78
N LEU A 5 3.69 52.03 -2.67
CA LEU A 5 3.43 50.72 -2.08
C LEU A 5 3.75 49.65 -3.12
N SER A 6 4.84 48.91 -2.89
CA SER A 6 5.11 47.67 -3.61
C SER A 6 4.21 46.58 -3.01
N ALA A 7 3.17 46.18 -3.73
CA ALA A 7 2.38 45.01 -3.40
C ALA A 7 3.19 43.75 -3.76
N ALA A 8 3.73 43.06 -2.75
CA ALA A 8 4.25 41.72 -2.92
C ALA A 8 3.06 40.77 -3.08
N ALA A 9 2.83 40.29 -4.31
CA ALA A 9 1.91 39.19 -4.55
C ALA A 9 2.58 37.90 -4.04
N ALA A 10 2.20 37.45 -2.84
CA ALA A 10 2.49 36.10 -2.39
C ALA A 10 1.67 35.15 -3.27
N ALA A 11 2.34 34.46 -4.19
CA ALA A 11 1.75 33.32 -4.87
C ALA A 11 1.51 32.24 -3.81
N VAL A 12 0.29 32.18 -3.30
CA VAL A 12 -0.17 31.04 -2.52
C VAL A 12 -0.24 29.88 -3.50
N ALA A 13 0.78 29.01 -3.48
CA ALA A 13 0.66 27.70 -4.08
C ALA A 13 -0.52 27.02 -3.37
N LEU A 14 -1.63 26.83 -4.09
CA LEU A 14 -2.65 25.89 -3.67
C LEU A 14 -1.94 24.54 -3.52
N PRO A 15 -2.01 23.85 -2.38
CA PRO A 15 -1.55 22.48 -2.32
C PRO A 15 -2.32 21.73 -3.41
N ALA A 16 -1.60 21.14 -4.36
CA ALA A 16 -2.19 20.15 -5.24
C ALA A 16 -2.81 19.10 -4.30
N ILE A 17 -4.04 18.70 -4.59
CA ILE A 17 -4.65 17.55 -3.93
C ILE A 17 -3.88 16.36 -4.50
N ALA A 18 -2.73 16.04 -3.89
CA ALA A 18 -2.02 14.81 -4.17
C ALA A 18 -2.90 13.70 -3.60
N ASN A 19 -3.37 12.83 -4.49
CA ASN A 19 -4.03 11.60 -4.08
C ASN A 19 -2.96 10.55 -3.91
N ALA A 20 -3.04 9.81 -2.82
CA ALA A 20 -2.10 8.74 -2.53
C ALA A 20 -2.15 7.66 -3.62
N HIS A 21 -1.04 7.45 -4.31
CA HIS A 21 -0.85 6.26 -5.12
C HIS A 21 -0.74 5.04 -4.21
N PHE A 22 -1.33 3.91 -4.60
CA PHE A 22 -1.25 2.68 -3.80
C PHE A 22 -0.99 1.44 -4.65
N LEU A 23 0.16 0.81 -4.43
CA LEU A 23 0.49 -0.50 -4.95
C LEU A 23 -0.22 -1.54 -4.08
N LEU A 24 -1.08 -2.33 -4.73
CA LEU A 24 -1.95 -3.29 -4.11
C LEU A 24 -1.49 -4.71 -4.44
N GLU A 25 -1.44 -5.55 -3.41
CA GLU A 25 -1.33 -7.01 -3.52
C GLU A 25 -2.67 -7.63 -3.11
N TYR A 26 -3.57 -7.82 -4.07
CA TYR A 26 -4.95 -8.19 -3.77
C TYR A 26 -5.25 -9.68 -3.99
N THR A 27 -5.89 -10.27 -2.99
CA THR A 27 -6.57 -11.57 -3.04
C THR A 27 -7.96 -11.39 -2.42
N THR A 28 -8.94 -12.18 -2.84
CA THR A 28 -10.31 -12.12 -2.28
C THR A 28 -10.33 -12.30 -0.75
N ASP A 29 -9.61 -13.30 -0.25
CA ASP A 29 -9.55 -13.65 1.16
C ASP A 29 -8.11 -13.70 1.67
N THR A 30 -7.87 -13.14 2.86
CA THR A 30 -6.58 -13.26 3.56
C THR A 30 -6.47 -14.52 4.42
N MET A 31 -7.61 -15.14 4.75
CA MET A 31 -7.67 -16.38 5.54
C MET A 31 -7.91 -17.56 4.60
N ILE A 32 -6.86 -18.34 4.35
CA ILE A 32 -6.88 -19.41 3.34
C ILE A 32 -7.30 -20.73 3.98
N GLU A 33 -8.51 -21.18 3.68
CA GLU A 33 -9.07 -22.42 4.23
C GLU A 33 -8.41 -23.68 3.64
N LYS A 34 -8.33 -23.73 2.30
CA LYS A 34 -7.88 -24.91 1.55
C LYS A 34 -6.47 -24.70 1.01
N PRO A 35 -5.58 -25.70 1.13
CA PRO A 35 -4.26 -25.61 0.52
C PRO A 35 -4.39 -25.55 -1.01
N GLY A 36 -3.60 -24.70 -1.65
CA GLY A 36 -3.64 -24.50 -3.09
C GLY A 36 -2.86 -23.26 -3.51
N ASP A 37 -2.97 -22.99 -4.80
CA ASP A 37 -2.38 -21.81 -5.43
C ASP A 37 -3.41 -20.67 -5.36
N VAL A 38 -3.09 -19.66 -4.57
CA VAL A 38 -3.96 -18.52 -4.28
C VAL A 38 -3.68 -17.42 -5.30
N PRO A 39 -4.65 -17.01 -6.12
CA PRO A 39 -4.44 -15.96 -7.10
C PRO A 39 -4.27 -14.60 -6.40
N VAL A 40 -3.39 -13.78 -6.95
CA VAL A 40 -3.10 -12.42 -6.47
C VAL A 40 -3.03 -11.46 -7.65
N LYS A 41 -3.48 -10.22 -7.46
CA LYS A 41 -3.32 -9.14 -8.44
C LYS A 41 -2.40 -8.06 -7.89
N LEU A 42 -1.45 -7.62 -8.71
CA LEU A 42 -0.60 -6.47 -8.46
C LEU A 42 -1.13 -5.30 -9.28
N ILE A 43 -1.65 -4.28 -8.61
CA ILE A 43 -2.33 -3.14 -9.23
C ILE A 43 -1.83 -1.85 -8.59
N PHE A 44 -1.48 -0.85 -9.38
CA PHE A 44 -1.07 0.46 -8.87
C PHE A 44 -2.16 1.49 -9.23
N TRP A 45 -2.88 2.03 -8.22
CA TRP A 45 -4.05 2.88 -8.47
C TRP A 45 -4.50 3.71 -7.25
N HIS A 46 -5.62 4.46 -7.39
CA HIS A 46 -6.34 5.17 -6.31
C HIS A 46 -7.55 4.36 -5.77
N PRO A 47 -7.40 3.55 -4.70
CA PRO A 47 -8.42 2.61 -4.24
C PRO A 47 -9.65 3.23 -3.54
N PHE A 48 -9.55 4.34 -2.79
CA PHE A 48 -10.74 4.99 -2.21
C PHE A 48 -11.66 5.55 -3.29
N GLU A 49 -11.06 6.20 -4.27
CA GLU A 49 -11.78 6.91 -5.32
C GLU A 49 -12.27 5.95 -6.40
N ASN A 50 -11.69 4.75 -6.47
CA ASN A 50 -11.75 3.91 -7.66
C ASN A 50 -11.33 4.73 -8.89
N GLY A 51 -10.22 5.46 -8.75
CA GLY A 51 -9.81 6.52 -9.66
C GLY A 51 -8.85 6.04 -10.74
N HIS A 52 -7.79 6.83 -10.94
CA HIS A 52 -6.73 6.57 -11.90
C HIS A 52 -5.96 5.28 -11.59
N VAL A 53 -5.60 4.55 -12.64
CA VAL A 53 -4.74 3.36 -12.62
C VAL A 53 -3.44 3.69 -13.33
N MET A 54 -2.33 3.53 -12.63
CA MET A 54 -0.99 3.75 -13.16
C MET A 54 -0.50 2.47 -13.84
N ASP A 55 0.34 2.62 -14.87
CA ASP A 55 0.99 1.48 -15.49
C ASP A 55 2.05 0.90 -14.53
N LEU A 56 1.80 -0.31 -14.03
CA LEU A 56 2.77 -1.07 -13.24
C LEU A 56 3.73 -1.82 -14.18
N GLU A 57 5.00 -1.43 -14.15
CA GLU A 57 6.06 -2.22 -14.78
C GLU A 57 6.31 -3.53 -14.03
N LYS A 58 6.92 -4.51 -14.72
CA LYS A 58 7.26 -5.79 -14.07
C LYS A 58 8.13 -5.50 -12.83
N PRO A 59 7.70 -5.93 -11.62
CA PRO A 59 8.43 -5.65 -10.39
C PRO A 59 9.88 -6.15 -10.43
N GLN A 60 10.74 -5.49 -9.66
CA GLN A 60 12.12 -5.96 -9.42
C GLN A 60 12.09 -7.26 -8.63
N GLU A 61 11.23 -7.32 -7.63
CA GLU A 61 10.99 -8.52 -6.83
C GLU A 61 9.49 -8.71 -6.57
N PHE A 62 9.05 -9.96 -6.61
CA PHE A 62 7.78 -10.39 -6.06
C PHE A 62 7.99 -11.74 -5.39
N TYR A 63 7.79 -11.81 -4.09
CA TYR A 63 8.09 -13.02 -3.32
C TYR A 63 7.16 -13.18 -2.13
N VAL A 64 7.21 -14.36 -1.52
CA VAL A 64 6.51 -14.66 -0.26
C VAL A 64 7.47 -15.19 0.78
N ILE A 65 7.31 -14.78 2.03
CA ILE A 65 7.99 -15.35 3.20
C ILE A 65 6.99 -16.22 3.96
N HIS A 66 7.40 -17.45 4.27
CA HIS A 66 6.62 -18.38 5.08
C HIS A 66 7.55 -19.21 5.99
N ASN A 67 7.36 -19.14 7.30
CA ASN A 67 8.25 -19.73 8.30
C ASN A 67 9.73 -19.35 8.10
N GLY A 68 9.98 -18.06 7.82
CA GLY A 68 11.31 -17.52 7.51
C GLY A 68 11.90 -17.93 6.16
N GLU A 69 11.20 -18.74 5.35
CA GLU A 69 11.65 -19.15 4.02
C GLU A 69 11.12 -18.18 2.96
N LYS A 70 12.03 -17.51 2.23
CA LYS A 70 11.71 -16.65 1.09
C LYS A 70 11.56 -17.50 -0.18
N THR A 71 10.42 -17.39 -0.86
CA THR A 71 10.14 -18.03 -2.15
C THR A 71 9.88 -16.96 -3.20
N ASP A 72 10.67 -16.97 -4.28
CA ASP A 72 10.48 -16.10 -5.44
C ASP A 72 9.18 -16.48 -6.19
N LEU A 73 8.37 -15.48 -6.52
CA LEU A 73 7.10 -15.60 -7.24
C LEU A 73 7.08 -14.78 -8.53
N LEU A 74 8.18 -14.15 -8.92
CA LEU A 74 8.25 -13.23 -10.07
C LEU A 74 7.88 -13.92 -11.39
N ASP A 75 8.20 -15.22 -11.51
CA ASP A 75 7.86 -16.05 -12.68
C ASP A 75 6.39 -16.50 -12.71
N THR A 76 5.62 -16.24 -11.64
CA THR A 76 4.17 -16.47 -11.63
C THR A 76 3.38 -15.32 -12.25
N LEU A 77 4.03 -14.17 -12.47
CA LEU A 77 3.35 -12.95 -12.92
C LEU A 77 3.02 -13.01 -14.42
N GLU A 78 1.74 -12.92 -14.71
CA GLU A 78 1.17 -12.76 -16.04
C GLU A 78 0.68 -11.31 -16.21
N PRO A 79 1.07 -10.60 -17.28
CA PRO A 79 0.59 -9.26 -17.55
C PRO A 79 -0.93 -9.24 -17.79
N ILE A 80 -1.61 -8.25 -17.21
CA ILE A 80 -3.02 -7.95 -17.44
C ILE A 80 -3.19 -6.45 -17.68
N ARG A 81 -4.36 -6.04 -18.19
CA ARG A 81 -4.84 -4.65 -18.09
C ARG A 81 -5.90 -4.59 -17.02
N PHE A 82 -5.76 -3.67 -16.08
CA PHE A 82 -6.73 -3.47 -15.02
C PHE A 82 -7.57 -2.21 -15.31
N THR A 83 -8.89 -2.35 -15.29
CA THR A 83 -9.86 -1.27 -15.52
C THR A 83 -10.35 -0.68 -14.19
N GLY A 84 -9.92 0.55 -13.90
CA GLY A 84 -10.44 1.36 -12.79
C GLY A 84 -11.66 2.19 -13.21
N GLY A 85 -12.06 3.16 -12.38
CA GLY A 85 -13.20 4.04 -12.69
C GLY A 85 -12.88 5.11 -13.73
N GLU A 86 -11.61 5.50 -13.90
CA GLU A 86 -11.21 6.57 -14.81
C GLU A 86 -10.50 6.08 -16.08
N ASN A 87 -9.67 5.04 -15.98
CA ASN A 87 -8.87 4.51 -17.08
C ASN A 87 -8.52 3.02 -16.89
N GLU A 88 -7.74 2.49 -17.84
CA GLU A 88 -7.07 1.20 -17.71
C GLU A 88 -5.55 1.38 -17.62
N GLY A 89 -4.90 0.60 -16.77
CA GLY A 89 -3.44 0.56 -16.63
C GLY A 89 -2.88 -0.87 -16.70
N ALA A 90 -1.59 -0.99 -16.97
CA ALA A 90 -0.84 -2.23 -16.89
C ALA A 90 -0.79 -2.72 -15.44
N ALA A 91 -1.03 -4.02 -15.26
CA ALA A 91 -1.04 -4.67 -13.96
C ALA A 91 -0.58 -6.13 -14.14
N PHE A 92 -0.49 -6.88 -13.04
CA PHE A 92 -0.13 -8.30 -13.09
C PHE A 92 -1.12 -9.17 -12.33
N LYS A 93 -1.31 -10.39 -12.80
CA LYS A 93 -1.91 -11.49 -12.06
C LYS A 93 -0.82 -12.50 -11.74
N GLY A 94 -0.69 -12.88 -10.48
CA GLY A 94 0.24 -13.90 -10.01
C GLY A 94 -0.44 -15.01 -9.24
N SER A 95 0.38 -15.86 -8.61
CA SER A 95 -0.11 -16.93 -7.75
C SER A 95 0.83 -17.18 -6.57
N VAL A 96 0.24 -17.42 -5.40
CA VAL A 96 0.96 -17.74 -4.15
C VAL A 96 0.66 -19.18 -3.72
N PRO A 97 1.67 -20.06 -3.60
CA PRO A 97 1.45 -21.44 -3.18
C PRO A 97 1.23 -21.54 -1.66
N VAL A 98 -0.02 -21.54 -1.22
CA VAL A 98 -0.41 -21.66 0.19
C VAL A 98 -0.73 -23.11 0.53
N LYS A 99 0.21 -23.82 1.16
CA LYS A 99 0.11 -25.27 1.40
C LYS A 99 0.14 -25.66 2.87
N ARG A 100 0.88 -24.92 3.68
CA ARG A 100 1.16 -25.22 5.10
C ARG A 100 0.43 -24.24 6.00
N SER A 101 0.28 -24.57 7.28
CA SER A 101 -0.23 -23.63 8.28
C SER A 101 0.80 -22.54 8.56
N GLY A 102 0.35 -21.31 8.81
CA GLY A 102 1.22 -20.18 9.10
C GLY A 102 0.83 -18.93 8.33
N ASP A 103 1.59 -17.87 8.55
CA ASP A 103 1.52 -16.65 7.76
C ASP A 103 2.25 -16.81 6.43
N TYR A 104 1.83 -16.01 5.46
CA TYR A 104 2.47 -15.82 4.18
C TYR A 104 2.57 -14.32 3.98
N VAL A 105 3.78 -13.76 4.12
CA VAL A 105 4.04 -12.34 3.93
C VAL A 105 4.44 -12.14 2.48
N LEU A 106 3.54 -11.59 1.69
CA LEU A 106 3.80 -11.21 0.31
C LEU A 106 4.57 -9.90 0.31
N VAL A 107 5.52 -9.77 -0.61
CA VAL A 107 6.32 -8.57 -0.77
C VAL A 107 6.52 -8.27 -2.25
N THR A 108 6.25 -7.03 -2.63
CA THR A 108 6.52 -6.49 -3.96
C THR A 108 7.48 -5.31 -3.87
N VAL A 109 8.57 -5.38 -4.65
CA VAL A 109 9.49 -4.26 -4.87
C VAL A 109 9.30 -3.80 -6.32
N PRO A 110 8.56 -2.71 -6.57
CA PRO A 110 8.30 -2.24 -7.92
C PRO A 110 9.51 -1.50 -8.51
N GLN A 111 9.49 -1.29 -9.83
CA GLN A 111 10.30 -0.23 -10.43
C GLN A 111 9.83 1.14 -9.91
N PRO A 112 10.73 2.14 -9.78
CA PRO A 112 10.29 3.52 -9.56
C PRO A 112 9.36 3.98 -10.69
N TYR A 113 8.17 4.44 -10.32
CA TYR A 113 7.19 5.01 -11.23
C TYR A 113 7.40 6.51 -11.34
N TYR A 114 7.43 7.05 -12.55
CA TYR A 114 7.54 8.50 -12.76
C TYR A 114 6.14 9.14 -12.74
N GLU A 115 5.89 10.00 -11.75
CA GLU A 115 4.66 10.79 -11.63
C GLU A 115 4.82 12.11 -12.37
N GLU A 116 4.23 12.20 -13.57
CA GLU A 116 4.40 13.36 -14.46
C GLU A 116 3.84 14.66 -13.85
N SER A 117 2.77 14.58 -13.05
CA SER A 117 2.11 15.76 -12.50
C SER A 117 2.89 16.41 -11.35
N GLU A 118 3.73 15.63 -10.66
CA GLU A 118 4.56 16.09 -9.54
C GLU A 118 6.05 16.21 -9.91
N ASP A 119 6.46 15.72 -11.07
CA ASP A 119 7.86 15.71 -11.55
C ASP A 119 8.81 14.92 -10.61
N ILE A 120 8.29 13.87 -9.97
CA ILE A 120 9.03 12.99 -9.06
C ILE A 120 8.90 11.51 -9.46
N TYR A 121 9.72 10.65 -8.85
CA TYR A 121 9.51 9.21 -8.86
C TYR A 121 8.87 8.74 -7.55
N ILE A 122 8.12 7.64 -7.62
CA ILE A 122 7.50 6.97 -6.49
C ILE A 122 7.90 5.49 -6.52
N GLN A 123 8.32 4.94 -5.39
CA GLN A 123 8.59 3.51 -5.25
C GLN A 123 7.93 2.97 -3.98
N GLN A 124 6.88 2.17 -4.14
CA GLN A 124 6.10 1.63 -3.02
C GLN A 124 6.49 0.20 -2.67
N LEU A 125 7.32 0.05 -1.63
CA LEU A 125 7.71 -1.24 -1.09
C LEU A 125 6.55 -1.83 -0.29
N THR A 126 5.85 -2.79 -0.89
CA THR A 126 4.53 -3.21 -0.43
C THR A 126 4.58 -4.54 0.29
N LYS A 127 3.79 -4.67 1.37
CA LYS A 127 3.52 -5.94 2.05
C LYS A 127 2.03 -6.19 2.19
N ALA A 128 1.59 -7.40 1.81
CA ALA A 128 0.30 -7.96 2.19
C ALA A 128 0.47 -9.33 2.89
N PHE A 129 -0.61 -9.80 3.49
CA PHE A 129 -0.57 -10.96 4.37
C PHE A 129 -1.70 -11.93 4.05
N LEU A 130 -1.35 -13.20 3.92
CA LEU A 130 -2.28 -14.31 4.00
C LEU A 130 -1.96 -15.14 5.24
N ASN A 131 -2.94 -15.86 5.76
CA ASN A 131 -2.72 -16.82 6.84
C ASN A 131 -3.54 -18.08 6.58
N ARG A 132 -2.96 -19.23 6.95
CA ARG A 132 -3.65 -20.51 6.95
C ARG A 132 -3.64 -21.13 8.34
N ASN A 133 -4.81 -21.60 8.79
CA ASN A 133 -5.04 -22.25 10.09
C ASN A 133 -4.69 -21.37 11.31
N GLU A 134 -4.76 -20.05 11.16
CA GLU A 134 -4.64 -19.05 12.24
C GLU A 134 -3.29 -19.01 12.97
N LEU A 135 -2.34 -19.87 12.58
CA LEU A 135 -1.04 -20.00 13.23
C LEU A 135 -0.19 -18.75 12.95
N PRO A 136 0.23 -17.97 13.97
CA PRO A 136 1.12 -16.84 13.77
C PRO A 136 2.58 -17.32 13.70
N THR A 137 3.28 -16.96 12.63
CA THR A 137 4.66 -17.40 12.35
C THR A 137 5.57 -16.24 11.94
N ASP A 138 5.10 -15.33 11.08
CA ASP A 138 5.96 -14.36 10.39
C ASP A 138 5.43 -12.92 10.41
N TRP A 139 4.14 -12.69 10.69
CA TRP A 139 3.49 -11.39 10.44
C TRP A 139 4.11 -10.17 11.17
N MET A 140 4.82 -10.38 12.29
CA MET A 140 5.50 -9.31 13.06
C MET A 140 6.96 -9.08 12.65
N ASN A 141 7.53 -9.96 11.85
CA ASN A 141 8.96 -9.93 11.58
C ASN A 141 9.27 -8.89 10.50
N PRO A 142 10.32 -8.07 10.68
CA PRO A 142 10.88 -7.30 9.58
C PRO A 142 11.32 -8.21 8.44
N VAL A 143 11.11 -7.77 7.20
CA VAL A 143 11.50 -8.52 6.01
C VAL A 143 12.78 -7.97 5.36
N GLY A 144 13.31 -6.86 5.89
CA GLY A 144 14.60 -6.30 5.48
C GLY A 144 14.53 -5.38 4.26
N LEU A 145 13.38 -4.75 4.03
CA LEU A 145 13.23 -3.72 3.01
C LEU A 145 13.96 -2.42 3.43
N PRO A 146 14.37 -1.57 2.47
CA PRO A 146 14.92 -0.23 2.75
C PRO A 146 14.05 0.61 3.69
N THR A 147 12.73 0.54 3.50
CA THR A 147 11.73 1.01 4.47
C THR A 147 10.59 -0.01 4.56
N GLU A 148 10.02 -0.18 5.75
CA GLU A 148 8.85 -1.03 5.97
C GLU A 148 8.02 -0.60 7.17
N ILE A 149 6.72 -0.91 7.13
CA ILE A 149 5.83 -0.81 8.29
C ILE A 149 5.77 -2.17 8.97
N ILE A 150 6.10 -2.22 10.26
CA ILE A 150 5.94 -3.40 11.11
C ILE A 150 4.59 -3.31 11.82
N PRO A 151 3.66 -4.25 11.58
CA PRO A 151 2.36 -4.24 12.24
C PRO A 151 2.47 -4.67 13.71
N LEU A 152 1.69 -4.04 14.58
CA LEU A 152 1.53 -4.41 16.00
C LEU A 152 0.20 -5.13 16.28
N ASN A 153 -0.69 -5.15 15.29
CA ASN A 153 -1.90 -5.95 15.28
C ASN A 153 -1.84 -6.92 14.11
N LYS A 154 -2.41 -8.12 14.26
CA LYS A 154 -2.36 -9.16 13.22
C LYS A 154 -3.02 -8.62 11.92
N PRO A 155 -2.27 -8.42 10.82
CA PRO A 155 -2.78 -7.75 9.62
C PRO A 155 -4.00 -8.42 8.99
N THR A 156 -4.12 -9.74 9.14
CA THR A 156 -5.23 -10.51 8.55
C THR A 156 -6.49 -10.53 9.40
N ASN A 157 -6.46 -10.01 10.63
CA ASN A 157 -7.55 -10.17 11.61
C ASN A 157 -7.74 -8.92 12.48
N ILE A 158 -7.96 -7.77 11.86
CA ILE A 158 -8.29 -6.52 12.55
C ILE A 158 -9.81 -6.44 12.75
N ILE A 159 -10.25 -5.84 13.85
CA ILE A 159 -11.68 -5.66 14.14
C ILE A 159 -12.12 -4.26 13.68
N ALA A 160 -13.21 -4.15 12.92
CA ALA A 160 -13.83 -2.87 12.62
C ALA A 160 -14.34 -2.21 13.93
N GLY A 161 -14.07 -0.92 14.10
CA GLY A 161 -14.26 -0.18 15.35
C GLY A 161 -13.08 -0.27 16.33
N SER A 162 -12.03 -1.03 16.01
CA SER A 162 -10.79 -1.10 16.81
C SER A 162 -9.69 -0.20 16.23
N THR A 163 -8.42 -0.48 16.54
CA THR A 163 -7.25 0.26 16.06
C THR A 163 -6.27 -0.65 15.33
N PHE A 164 -5.61 -0.10 14.32
CA PHE A 164 -4.38 -0.63 13.78
C PHE A 164 -3.20 0.25 14.20
N THR A 165 -2.14 -0.37 14.71
CA THR A 165 -0.88 0.27 15.05
C THR A 165 0.22 -0.33 14.18
N GLY A 166 1.01 0.53 13.54
CA GLY A 166 2.21 0.16 12.81
C GLY A 166 3.42 0.92 13.31
N ARG A 167 4.61 0.40 13.04
CA ARG A 167 5.90 1.06 13.28
C ARG A 167 6.65 1.23 11.96
N VAL A 168 6.88 2.46 11.53
CA VAL A 168 7.66 2.79 10.33
C VAL A 168 9.14 2.63 10.64
N LEU A 169 9.84 1.86 9.80
CA LEU A 169 11.29 1.66 9.88
C LEU A 169 11.95 2.03 8.56
N ALA A 170 13.13 2.65 8.62
CA ALA A 170 14.05 2.84 7.51
C ALA A 170 15.43 2.30 7.91
N ASP A 171 16.03 1.45 7.09
CA ASP A 171 17.25 0.70 7.42
C ASP A 171 17.16 -0.01 8.80
N GLY A 172 15.96 -0.50 9.12
CA GLY A 172 15.64 -1.14 10.40
C GLY A 172 15.59 -0.21 11.61
N GLN A 173 15.75 1.11 11.44
CA GLN A 173 15.63 2.12 12.48
C GLN A 173 14.28 2.84 12.42
N PRO A 174 13.71 3.27 13.55
CA PRO A 174 12.44 3.98 13.57
C PRO A 174 12.47 5.31 12.82
N VAL A 175 11.40 5.62 12.09
CA VAL A 175 11.23 6.90 11.39
C VAL A 175 10.24 7.76 12.15
N ALA A 176 10.71 8.83 12.77
CA ALA A 176 9.85 9.79 13.46
C ALA A 176 9.22 10.79 12.49
N GLY A 177 7.97 11.18 12.75
CA GLY A 177 7.29 12.23 11.97
C GLY A 177 6.99 11.85 10.52
N ALA A 178 7.13 10.58 10.13
CA ALA A 178 6.67 10.10 8.83
C ALA A 178 5.17 10.38 8.68
N GLU A 179 4.78 10.80 7.49
CA GLU A 179 3.39 10.95 7.08
C GLU A 179 2.88 9.61 6.56
N ILE A 180 1.80 9.10 7.16
CA ILE A 180 1.15 7.85 6.76
C ILE A 180 -0.17 8.21 6.11
N GLU A 181 -0.25 8.07 4.80
CA GLU A 181 -1.52 8.14 4.08
C GLU A 181 -2.30 6.84 4.22
N ILE A 182 -3.61 6.95 4.35
CA ILE A 182 -4.50 5.87 4.75
C ILE A 182 -5.65 5.76 3.77
N GLU A 183 -5.77 4.58 3.18
CA GLU A 183 -6.70 4.30 2.09
C GLU A 183 -7.62 3.14 2.42
N TYR A 184 -8.89 3.25 2.02
CA TYR A 184 -9.86 2.15 2.09
C TYR A 184 -10.11 1.61 0.68
N MET A 185 -10.14 0.29 0.55
CA MET A 185 -10.51 -0.34 -0.72
C MET A 185 -12.01 -0.18 -1.00
N ALA A 186 -12.40 0.93 -1.62
CA ALA A 186 -13.80 1.22 -1.88
C ALA A 186 -14.38 0.29 -2.96
N ALA A 187 -13.58 -0.05 -3.97
CA ALA A 187 -13.93 -0.92 -5.08
C ALA A 187 -12.94 -2.09 -5.16
N GLU A 188 -13.24 -3.21 -4.49
CA GLU A 188 -12.39 -4.39 -4.54
C GLU A 188 -12.22 -4.88 -6.00
N PRO A 189 -11.00 -5.24 -6.44
CA PRO A 189 -10.79 -5.89 -7.73
C PRO A 189 -11.57 -7.19 -7.83
N ASP A 190 -12.25 -7.41 -8.95
CA ASP A 190 -12.79 -8.73 -9.27
C ASP A 190 -11.63 -9.66 -9.65
N MET A 191 -11.67 -10.96 -9.33
CA MET A 191 -10.56 -11.88 -9.61
C MET A 191 -10.65 -12.56 -10.98
N GLU A 192 -11.85 -12.68 -11.53
CA GLU A 192 -12.12 -13.30 -12.83
C GLU A 192 -11.95 -12.29 -13.97
N SER A 193 -12.52 -11.11 -13.80
CA SER A 193 -12.33 -9.95 -14.64
C SER A 193 -11.21 -9.07 -14.10
N SER A 194 -10.46 -8.37 -14.94
CA SER A 194 -9.44 -7.41 -14.49
C SER A 194 -10.03 -6.02 -14.35
N ALA A 195 -11.08 -5.88 -13.54
CA ALA A 195 -11.78 -4.63 -13.33
C ALA A 195 -12.12 -4.41 -11.86
N ALA A 196 -12.27 -3.14 -11.49
CA ALA A 196 -12.78 -2.74 -10.20
C ALA A 196 -14.27 -3.05 -10.08
N SER A 197 -14.72 -3.44 -8.90
CA SER A 197 -16.15 -3.49 -8.59
C SER A 197 -16.77 -2.10 -8.42
N ALA A 198 -18.09 -2.03 -8.19
CA ALA A 198 -18.72 -0.76 -7.87
C ALA A 198 -18.24 -0.26 -6.48
N PRO A 199 -17.90 1.02 -6.34
CA PRO A 199 -17.40 1.57 -5.08
C PRO A 199 -18.48 1.50 -3.99
N LYS A 200 -18.09 1.05 -2.80
CA LYS A 200 -18.94 0.91 -1.60
C LYS A 200 -18.67 1.97 -0.54
N ALA A 201 -17.74 2.88 -0.82
CA ALA A 201 -17.37 4.01 0.02
C ALA A 201 -16.94 5.17 -0.88
N SER A 202 -16.75 6.34 -0.28
CA SER A 202 -16.24 7.53 -0.97
C SER A 202 -15.23 8.25 -0.07
N PRO A 203 -14.29 9.01 -0.65
CA PRO A 203 -13.31 9.76 0.12
C PRO A 203 -13.94 10.73 1.12
N MET A 204 -13.14 11.10 2.12
CA MET A 204 -13.56 12.05 3.15
C MET A 204 -13.54 13.49 2.61
N PRO A 205 -14.44 14.38 3.08
CA PRO A 205 -14.53 15.75 2.59
C PRO A 205 -13.29 16.62 2.88
N GLY A 206 -12.37 16.12 3.73
CA GLY A 206 -11.12 16.79 4.09
C GLY A 206 -9.93 16.44 3.20
N GLY A 207 -10.11 15.60 2.18
CA GLY A 207 -9.01 15.05 1.39
C GLY A 207 -8.42 13.78 2.02
N ALA A 208 -7.12 13.57 1.78
CA ALA A 208 -6.39 12.39 2.26
C ALA A 208 -6.56 12.17 3.78
N VAL A 209 -6.69 10.92 4.17
CA VAL A 209 -6.70 10.52 5.58
C VAL A 209 -5.26 10.24 5.99
N VAL A 210 -4.78 10.96 7.00
CA VAL A 210 -3.36 10.94 7.38
C VAL A 210 -3.19 10.65 8.87
N ALA A 211 -2.17 9.87 9.20
CA ALA A 211 -1.59 9.75 10.54
C ALA A 211 -0.11 10.13 10.50
N ILE A 212 0.43 10.60 11.64
CA ILE A 212 1.86 10.91 11.77
C ILE A 212 2.47 9.94 12.78
N SER A 213 3.65 9.41 12.47
CA SER A 213 4.40 8.57 13.40
C SER A 213 5.06 9.38 14.52
N ASP A 214 5.12 8.80 15.72
CA ASP A 214 5.78 9.39 16.89
C ASP A 214 7.31 9.28 16.83
N ASP A 215 8.00 9.78 17.87
CA ASP A 215 9.47 9.76 17.98
C ASP A 215 10.10 8.35 17.89
N ASN A 216 9.30 7.30 18.11
CA ASN A 216 9.72 5.89 18.03
C ASN A 216 9.18 5.17 16.79
N GLY A 217 8.65 5.94 15.83
CA GLY A 217 8.13 5.49 14.55
C GLY A 217 6.74 4.87 14.60
N TYR A 218 6.03 4.94 15.72
CA TYR A 218 4.70 4.35 15.82
C TYR A 218 3.62 5.31 15.34
N PHE A 219 2.66 4.80 14.58
CA PHE A 219 1.40 5.47 14.29
C PHE A 219 0.23 4.58 14.70
N SER A 220 -0.95 5.16 14.91
CA SER A 220 -2.17 4.41 15.18
C SER A 220 -3.36 5.05 14.47
N PHE A 221 -4.22 4.19 13.92
CA PHE A 221 -5.44 4.59 13.24
C PHE A 221 -6.64 3.80 13.77
N GLY A 222 -7.75 4.48 14.05
CA GLY A 222 -9.01 3.83 14.36
C GLY A 222 -9.66 3.33 13.07
N VAL A 223 -9.94 2.04 12.98
CA VAL A 223 -10.42 1.39 11.74
C VAL A 223 -11.96 1.39 11.74
N PRO A 224 -12.64 2.28 11.01
CA PRO A 224 -14.08 2.49 11.19
C PRO A 224 -14.96 1.44 10.48
N LYS A 225 -14.41 0.67 9.55
CA LYS A 225 -15.17 -0.19 8.63
C LYS A 225 -14.41 -1.48 8.31
N ALA A 226 -15.12 -2.59 8.20
CA ALA A 226 -14.58 -3.83 7.67
C ALA A 226 -14.18 -3.71 6.19
N GLY A 227 -13.16 -4.47 5.78
CA GLY A 227 -12.59 -4.46 4.43
C GLY A 227 -11.07 -4.32 4.43
N TYR A 228 -10.50 -4.05 3.26
CA TYR A 228 -9.08 -3.79 3.11
C TYR A 228 -8.73 -2.34 3.39
N TRP A 229 -7.64 -2.14 4.13
CA TRP A 229 -7.06 -0.84 4.43
C TRP A 229 -5.57 -0.84 4.09
N GLY A 230 -5.15 0.21 3.38
CA GLY A 230 -3.76 0.47 3.00
C GLY A 230 -3.17 1.59 3.85
N PHE A 231 -1.90 1.46 4.21
CA PHE A 231 -1.13 2.49 4.92
C PHE A 231 0.18 2.68 4.18
N ALA A 232 0.46 3.90 3.73
CA ALA A 232 1.67 4.25 3.00
C ALA A 232 2.46 5.31 3.80
N ALA A 233 3.64 4.94 4.31
CA ALA A 233 4.56 5.88 4.93
C ALA A 233 5.42 6.55 3.84
N LEU A 234 4.98 7.71 3.39
CA LEU A 234 5.55 8.43 2.24
C LEU A 234 6.98 8.88 2.51
N GLY A 235 7.86 8.72 1.53
CA GLY A 235 9.25 9.22 1.56
C GLY A 235 10.06 8.74 2.76
N SER A 236 9.66 7.62 3.36
CA SER A 236 10.30 7.09 4.58
C SER A 236 11.61 6.36 4.30
N GLY A 237 11.84 5.95 3.06
CA GLY A 237 13.03 5.21 2.65
C GLY A 237 14.30 6.06 2.57
N PRO A 238 15.48 5.40 2.64
CA PRO A 238 16.76 6.09 2.57
C PRO A 238 17.10 6.65 1.17
N ALA A 239 16.43 6.16 0.11
CA ALA A 239 16.64 6.65 -1.25
C ALA A 239 15.71 7.85 -1.53
N THR A 240 16.30 8.99 -1.89
CA THR A 240 15.58 10.26 -2.12
C THR A 240 15.71 10.78 -3.56
N GLU A 241 16.43 10.07 -4.43
CA GLU A 241 16.62 10.46 -5.83
C GLU A 241 16.61 9.23 -6.75
N HIS A 242 16.01 9.36 -7.93
CA HIS A 242 16.09 8.42 -9.04
C HIS A 242 16.22 9.18 -10.36
N GLU A 243 17.19 8.81 -11.19
CA GLU A 243 17.45 9.45 -12.50
C GLU A 243 17.56 10.99 -12.46
N GLY A 244 18.12 11.54 -11.37
CA GLY A 244 18.31 12.98 -11.19
C GLY A 244 17.05 13.74 -10.76
N LYS A 245 15.97 13.05 -10.41
CA LYS A 245 14.73 13.60 -9.85
C LYS A 245 14.47 13.06 -8.46
N GLU A 246 13.67 13.79 -7.68
CA GLU A 246 13.25 13.36 -6.34
C GLU A 246 12.55 11.99 -6.40
N LEU A 247 12.77 11.17 -5.36
CA LEU A 247 12.14 9.86 -5.19
C LEU A 247 11.43 9.82 -3.84
N SER A 248 10.13 9.55 -3.86
CA SER A 248 9.38 9.10 -2.70
C SER A 248 9.50 7.58 -2.59
N GLN A 249 10.41 7.10 -1.74
CA GLN A 249 10.51 5.67 -1.42
C GLN A 249 9.62 5.36 -0.22
N ASP A 250 8.51 4.68 -0.48
CA ASP A 250 7.42 4.52 0.49
C ASP A 250 7.39 3.10 1.04
N ALA A 251 7.00 2.98 2.30
CA ALA A 251 6.63 1.69 2.89
C ALA A 251 5.10 1.54 2.88
N VAL A 252 4.60 0.48 2.25
CA VAL A 252 3.16 0.21 2.14
C VAL A 252 2.81 -1.11 2.84
N ILE A 253 1.72 -1.08 3.62
CA ILE A 253 1.13 -2.28 4.23
C ILE A 253 -0.37 -2.33 3.99
N TRP A 254 -0.86 -3.52 3.61
CA TRP A 254 -2.28 -3.83 3.51
C TRP A 254 -2.75 -4.72 4.66
N ILE A 255 -3.87 -4.36 5.27
CA ILE A 255 -4.53 -5.14 6.33
C ILE A 255 -5.97 -5.47 5.95
N ARG A 256 -6.54 -6.48 6.62
CA ARG A 256 -7.95 -6.87 6.52
C ARG A 256 -8.64 -6.68 7.86
N ALA A 257 -9.72 -5.90 7.84
CA ALA A 257 -10.61 -5.68 8.96
C ALA A 257 -11.94 -6.42 8.79
N TRP A 258 -12.50 -6.91 9.89
CA TRP A 258 -13.72 -7.72 9.96
C TRP A 258 -14.72 -7.11 10.93
N ASP A 259 -16.01 -7.27 10.64
CA ASP A 259 -17.07 -6.92 11.60
C ASP A 259 -17.13 -7.97 12.72
N LEU A 260 -17.58 -7.54 13.91
CA LEU A 260 -18.01 -8.47 14.95
C LEU A 260 -19.44 -8.91 14.63
N GLU A 261 -19.59 -10.15 14.17
CA GLU A 261 -20.90 -10.79 13.94
C GLU A 261 -21.47 -11.46 15.20
#